data_AF-A0A3M1BXX8-F1
#
_entry.id   AF-A0A3M1BXX8-F1
#
_cell.length_a   1.000
_cell.length_b   1.000
_cell.length_c   1.000
_cell.angle_alpha   90.00
_cell.angle_beta   90.00
_cell.angle_gamma   90.00
#
_symmetry.space_group_name_H-M   'P 1'
#
loop_
_entity.id
_entity.type
_entity.pdbx_description
1 polymer ?
#
loop_
_entity_poly.entity_id
_entity_poly.type
_entity_poly.pdbx_seq_one_letter_code
_entity_poly.pdbx_strand_id
1 'polypeptide(L)' 'MKGKDFLALTVGFNLLGGIIAGLLVGYAFDRWLMEGLFGLRTFPFGMLFFFFIGIISGFLNAYRDLKKIG' A
#
# COMPACT_ATOMS: atom_id res chain seq x y z
N MET A 1 -9.89 26.48 0.31
CA MET A 1 -8.64 25.68 0.37
C MET A 1 -7.85 25.96 -0.89
N LYS A 2 -6.54 26.23 -0.80
CA LYS A 2 -5.71 26.53 -1.96
C LYS A 2 -5.44 25.23 -2.73
N GLY A 3 -5.21 25.29 -4.05
CA GLY A 3 -4.93 24.09 -4.86
C GLY A 3 -3.76 23.23 -4.37
N LYS A 4 -2.79 23.86 -3.69
CA LYS A 4 -1.65 23.19 -3.03
C LYS A 4 -2.07 22.29 -1.86
N ASP A 5 -3.11 22.67 -1.12
CA ASP A 5 -3.61 21.91 0.03
C ASP A 5 -4.29 20.61 -0.46
N PHE A 6 -5.02 20.71 -1.58
CA PHE A 6 -5.67 19.56 -2.21
C PHE A 6 -4.65 18.56 -2.77
N LEU A 7 -3.60 19.06 -3.42
CA LEU A 7 -2.46 18.29 -3.88
C LEU A 7 -1.75 17.53 -2.75
N ALA A 8 -1.46 18.23 -1.65
CA ALA A 8 -0.83 17.62 -0.48
C ALA A 8 -1.71 16.51 0.12
N LEU A 9 -3.03 16.74 0.17
CA LEU A 9 -4.01 15.76 0.64
C LEU A 9 -4.03 14.52 -0.27
N THR A 10 -4.07 14.69 -1.60
CA THR A 10 -4.05 13.58 -2.56
C THR A 10 -2.76 12.76 -2.45
N VAL A 11 -1.60 13.41 -2.33
CA VAL A 11 -0.32 12.72 -2.13
C VAL A 11 -0.33 11.91 -0.83
N GLY A 12 -0.81 12.51 0.27
CA GLY A 12 -0.95 11.83 1.56
C GLY A 12 -1.89 10.62 1.47
N PHE A 13 -3.02 10.75 0.78
CA PHE A 13 -3.97 9.66 0.56
C PHE A 13 -3.40 8.53 -0.29
N ASN A 14 -2.61 8.82 -1.32
CA ASN A 14 -1.98 7.78 -2.13
C ASN A 14 -0.96 6.98 -1.32
N LEU A 15 -0.16 7.65 -0.48
CA LEU A 15 0.80 7.01 0.41
C LEU A 15 0.10 6.14 1.46
N LEU A 16 -0.83 6.71 2.21
CA LEU A 16 -1.58 6.00 3.24
C LEU A 16 -2.41 4.87 2.63
N GLY A 17 -3.10 5.13 1.52
CA GLY A 17 -3.90 4.16 0.79
C GLY A 17 -3.07 2.98 0.29
N GLY A 18 -1.89 3.25 -0.27
CA GLY A 18 -0.96 2.21 -0.70
C GLY A 18 -0.49 1.32 0.46
N ILE A 19 -0.09 1.92 1.59
CA ILE A 19 0.35 1.19 2.78
C ILE A 19 -0.79 0.35 3.36
N ILE A 20 -1.98 0.94 3.55
CA ILE A 20 -3.14 0.24 4.11
C ILE A 20 -3.56 -0.91 3.19
N ALA A 21 -3.62 -0.68 1.88
CA ALA A 21 -3.94 -1.72 0.92
C ALA A 21 -2.90 -2.85 0.95
N GLY A 22 -1.61 -2.53 0.97
CA GLY A 22 -0.53 -3.51 1.07
C GLY A 22 -0.62 -4.36 2.34
N LEU A 23 -0.87 -3.73 3.48
CA LEU A 23 -1.04 -4.44 4.76
C LEU A 23 -2.28 -5.35 4.75
N LEU A 24 -3.41 -4.87 4.23
CA LEU A 24 -4.64 -5.66 4.14
C LEU A 24 -4.46 -6.87 3.22
N VAL A 25 -3.87 -6.68 2.04
CA VAL A 25 -3.59 -7.75 1.09
C VAL A 25 -2.60 -8.75 1.68
N GLY A 26 -1.52 -8.28 2.29
CA GLY A 26 -0.52 -9.16 2.88
C GLY A 26 -1.02 -9.95 4.08
N TYR A 27 -1.85 -9.34 4.91
CA TYR A 27 -2.55 -10.04 5.99
C TYR A 27 -3.50 -11.12 5.47
N ALA A 28 -4.31 -10.78 4.47
CA ALA A 28 -5.20 -11.73 3.82
C ALA A 28 -4.42 -12.89 3.17
N PHE A 29 -3.27 -12.58 2.55
CA PHE A 29 -2.39 -13.57 1.95
C PHE A 29 -1.81 -14.52 3.00
N ASP A 30 -1.24 -14.01 4.08
CA ASP A 30 -0.66 -14.84 5.14
C ASP A 30 -1.74 -15.70 5.82
N ARG A 31 -2.91 -15.13 6.12
CA ARG A 31 -3.96 -15.85 6.88
C ARG A 31 -4.79 -16.82 6.04
N TRP A 32 -5.16 -16.45 4.82
CA TRP A 32 -6.03 -17.30 3.99
C TRP A 32 -5.24 -18.22 3.07
N LEU A 33 -4.13 -17.73 2.53
CA LEU A 33 -3.35 -18.47 1.54
C LEU A 33 -2.28 -19.32 2.23
N MET A 34 -1.42 -18.74 3.07
CA MET A 34 -0.34 -19.50 3.72
C MET A 34 -0.87 -20.40 4.85
N GLU A 35 -1.59 -19.85 5.83
CA GLU A 35 -2.12 -20.64 6.95
C GLU A 35 -3.27 -21.57 6.50
N GLY A 36 -4.16 -21.10 5.64
CA GLY A 36 -5.35 -21.84 5.21
C GLY A 36 -5.10 -22.96 4.20
N LEU A 37 -4.27 -22.74 3.18
CA LEU A 37 -3.99 -23.74 2.13
C LEU A 37 -2.74 -24.57 2.40
N PHE A 38 -1.69 -23.98 2.98
CA PHE A 38 -0.40 -24.67 3.19
C PHE A 38 -0.17 -25.12 4.63
N GLY A 39 -1.01 -24.71 5.59
CA GLY A 39 -0.85 -25.05 7.01
C GLY A 39 0.44 -24.50 7.64
N LEU A 40 1.13 -23.59 6.94
CA LEU A 40 2.41 -23.05 7.34
C LEU A 40 2.21 -21.78 8.17
N ARG A 41 2.43 -21.89 9.48
CA ARG A 41 2.45 -20.75 10.41
C ARG A 41 3.82 -20.08 10.36
N THR A 42 4.19 -19.56 9.21
CA THR A 42 5.46 -18.86 9.01
C THR A 42 5.39 -17.42 9.50
N PHE A 43 6.56 -16.83 9.78
CA PHE A 43 6.74 -15.39 9.93
C PHE A 43 5.96 -14.63 8.83
N PRO A 44 5.37 -13.44 9.08
CA PRO A 44 4.39 -12.80 8.19
C PRO A 44 5.04 -12.21 6.93
N PHE A 45 5.56 -13.10 6.09
CA PHE A 45 6.34 -12.79 4.90
C PHE A 45 5.48 -12.12 3.84
N GLY A 46 4.22 -12.54 3.67
CA GLY A 46 3.27 -11.89 2.79
C GLY A 46 2.98 -10.47 3.24
N MET A 47 2.70 -10.26 4.53
CA MET A 47 2.50 -8.93 5.09
C MET A 47 3.71 -8.01 4.86
N LEU A 48 4.93 -8.48 5.14
CA LEU A 48 6.16 -7.72 4.89
C LEU A 48 6.36 -7.41 3.40
N PHE A 49 6.18 -8.40 2.54
CA PHE A 49 6.31 -8.24 1.09
C PHE A 49 5.31 -7.21 0.56
N PHE A 50 4.03 -7.38 0.86
CA PHE A 50 2.98 -6.47 0.39
C PHE A 50 3.02 -5.10 1.07
N PHE A 51 3.57 -4.97 2.27
CA PHE A 51 3.85 -3.68 2.90
C PHE A 51 4.82 -2.84 2.05
N PHE A 52 5.96 -3.40 1.63
CA PHE A 52 6.90 -2.69 0.77
C PHE A 52 6.30 -2.39 -0.61
N ILE A 53 5.56 -3.33 -1.20
CA ILE A 53 4.83 -3.10 -2.46
C ILE A 53 3.80 -1.98 -2.31
N GLY A 54 3.07 -1.93 -1.19
CA GLY A 54 2.11 -0.88 -0.87
C GLY A 54 2.75 0.49 -0.76
N ILE A 55 3.90 0.59 -0.07
CA ILE A 55 4.71 1.81 -0.01
C ILE A 55 5.11 2.25 -1.42
N ILE A 56 5.76 1.37 -2.19
CA ILE A 56 6.26 1.69 -3.53
C ILE A 56 5.10 2.15 -4.43
N SER A 57 3.96 1.47 -4.37
CA SER A 57 2.77 1.81 -5.15
C SER A 57 2.19 3.17 -4.75
N GLY A 58 2.13 3.47 -3.44
CA GLY A 58 1.68 4.76 -2.94
C GLY A 58 2.58 5.92 -3.40
N PHE A 59 3.89 5.73 -3.37
CA PHE A 59 4.86 6.69 -3.92
C PHE A 59 4.74 6.85 -5.44
N LEU A 60 4.60 5.74 -6.20
CA LEU A 60 4.42 5.78 -7.65
C LEU A 60 3.14 6.54 -8.03
N ASN A 61 2.04 6.32 -7.32
CA ASN A 61 0.78 7.01 -7.57
C ASN A 61 0.89 8.50 -7.21
N ALA A 62 1.46 8.83 -6.07
CA ALA A 62 1.74 10.22 -5.69
C ALA A 62 2.61 10.94 -6.73
N TYR A 63 3.66 10.28 -7.23
CA TYR A 63 4.54 10.84 -8.27
C TYR A 63 3.79 11.07 -9.59
N ARG A 64 2.94 10.12 -10.00
CA ARG A 64 2.11 10.26 -11.21
C ARG A 64 1.11 11.40 -11.09
N ASP A 65 0.54 11.61 -9.91
CA ASP A 65 -0.40 12.70 -9.68
C ASP A 65 0.30 14.06 -9.68
N LEU A 66 1.50 14.15 -9.09
CA LEU A 66 2.34 15.34 -9.18
C LEU A 66 2.72 15.66 -10.63
N LYS A 67 3.11 14.65 -11.42
CA LYS A 67 3.48 14.80 -12.83
C LYS A 67 2.32 15.21 -13.74
N LYS A 68 1.07 14.88 -13.39
CA LYS A 68 -0.11 15.31 -14.16
C LYS A 68 -0.47 16.79 -13.93
N ILE A 69 -0.03 17.34 -12.81
CA ILE A 69 -0.38 18.71 -12.40
C ILE A 69 0.76 19.69 -12.69
N GLY A 70 2.01 19.21 -12.72
CA GLY A 70 3.20 19.97 -13.09
C GLY A 70 3.44 20.09 -14.59
#